data_AF-A0A2E4H866-F1
#
_entry.id   AF-A0A2E4H866-F1
#
_cell.length_a   1.000
_cell.length_b   1.000
_cell.length_c   1.000
_cell.angle_alpha   90.00
_cell.angle_beta   90.00
_cell.angle_gamma   90.00
#
_symmetry.space_group_name_H-M   'P 1'
#
loop_
_entity.id
_entity.type
_entity.pdbx_description
1 polymer ?
#
loop_
_entity_poly.entity_id
_entity_poly.type
_entity_poly.pdbx_seq_one_letter_code
_entity_poly.pdbx_strand_id
1 'polypeptide(L)'
;MLVVLRDVGVDILDKLVRPYQKGFKDIILDVIVRTEEQLRCLMDISPVRFKEMQQSHPFIWGQDVLAGLEISDHYSKLRAIQEIKNLQLRLHRIYVYI
;
A
#
# COMPACT_ATOMS: atom_id res chain seq x y z
N MET A 1 4.20 -0.65 -7.51
CA MET A 1 5.64 -0.55 -7.20
C MET A 1 5.81 0.17 -5.87
N LEU A 2 6.64 -0.37 -4.98
CA LEU A 2 6.96 0.26 -3.70
C LEU A 2 8.36 0.88 -3.79
N VAL A 3 8.48 2.16 -3.41
CA VAL A 3 9.74 2.89 -3.31
C VAL A 3 9.90 3.33 -1.87
N VAL A 4 11.00 2.92 -1.26
CA VAL A 4 11.28 3.22 0.15
C VAL A 4 12.48 4.13 0.23
N LEU A 5 12.27 5.31 0.80
CA LEU A 5 13.29 6.35 0.92
C LEU A 5 13.54 6.64 2.39
N ARG A 6 14.75 7.15 2.72
CA ARG A 6 15.05 7.54 4.11
C ARG A 6 14.19 8.71 4.57
N ASP A 7 13.91 9.63 3.66
CA ASP A 7 13.04 10.78 3.89
C ASP A 7 12.14 10.99 2.67
N VAL A 8 10.93 11.48 2.90
CA VAL A 8 9.94 11.74 1.85
C VAL A 8 9.39 13.16 2.04
N GLY A 9 10.02 14.11 1.35
CA GLY A 9 9.56 15.49 1.22
C GLY A 9 8.90 15.76 -0.13
N VAL A 10 8.18 16.89 -0.23
CA VAL A 10 7.53 17.36 -1.47
C VAL A 10 8.55 17.53 -2.60
N ASP A 11 9.74 18.02 -2.29
CA ASP A 11 10.85 18.21 -3.23
C ASP A 11 11.36 16.89 -3.83
N ILE A 12 11.32 15.80 -3.06
CA ILE A 12 11.68 14.46 -3.54
C ILE A 12 10.57 13.90 -4.42
N LEU A 13 9.31 14.09 -4.02
CA LEU A 13 8.16 13.66 -4.82
C LEU A 13 8.13 14.37 -6.18
N ASP A 14 8.41 15.67 -6.23
CA ASP A 14 8.49 16.45 -7.48
C ASP A 14 9.55 15.89 -8.44
N LYS A 15 10.69 15.43 -7.91
CA LYS A 15 11.74 14.80 -8.71
C LYS A 15 11.30 13.47 -9.32
N LEU A 16 10.36 12.76 -8.68
CA LEU A 16 9.82 11.48 -9.16
C LEU A 16 8.71 11.65 -10.20
N VAL A 17 8.05 12.82 -10.26
CA VAL A 17 6.96 13.09 -11.21
C VAL A 17 7.41 12.90 -12.66
N ARG A 18 8.54 13.50 -13.06
CA ARG A 18 9.00 13.44 -14.47
C ARG A 18 9.40 12.03 -14.91
N PRO A 19 10.21 11.26 -14.13
CA PRO A 19 10.49 9.86 -14.44
C PRO A 19 9.20 9.03 -14.51
N TYR A 20 8.26 9.24 -13.59
CA TYR A 20 7.01 8.52 -13.56
C TYR A 20 6.16 8.77 -14.82
N GLN A 21 5.94 10.03 -15.16
CA GLN A 21 5.17 10.43 -16.34
C GLN A 21 5.78 9.97 -17.67
N LYS A 22 7.12 9.83 -17.75
CA LYS A 22 7.80 9.37 -18.97
C LYS A 22 7.84 7.84 -19.09
N GLY A 23 8.10 7.13 -17.99
CA GLY A 23 8.37 5.70 -18.01
C GLY A 23 7.14 4.81 -17.81
N PHE A 24 6.08 5.33 -17.18
CA PHE A 24 4.96 4.51 -16.71
C PHE A 24 3.59 5.02 -17.16
N LYS A 25 3.54 5.95 -18.13
CA LYS A 25 2.29 6.55 -18.60
C LYS A 25 1.30 5.51 -19.17
N ASP A 26 1.83 4.43 -19.75
CA ASP A 26 1.07 3.37 -20.42
C ASP A 26 0.85 2.15 -19.51
N ILE A 27 1.36 2.17 -18.28
CA ILE A 27 1.20 1.10 -17.30
C ILE A 27 0.40 1.66 -16.13
N ILE A 28 -0.67 0.99 -15.74
CA ILE A 28 -1.38 1.29 -14.49
C ILE A 28 -0.48 0.82 -13.34
N LEU A 29 0.55 1.61 -13.03
CA LEU A 29 1.51 1.32 -11.98
C LEU A 29 1.20 2.19 -10.76
N ASP A 30 0.52 1.62 -9.77
CA ASP A 30 0.36 2.29 -8.47
C ASP A 30 1.74 2.36 -7.78
N VAL A 31 2.29 3.57 -7.61
CA VAL A 31 3.60 3.80 -6.97
C VAL A 31 3.38 4.32 -5.56
N ILE A 32 3.80 3.53 -4.59
CA ILE A 32 3.82 3.93 -3.18
C ILE A 32 5.23 4.41 -2.85
N VAL A 33 5.37 5.69 -2.48
CA VAL A 33 6.64 6.27 -2.02
C VAL A 33 6.52 6.60 -0.53
N ARG A 34 7.27 5.91 0.33
CA ARG A 34 7.17 6.07 1.79
C ARG A 34 8.52 5.88 2.47
N THR A 35 8.63 6.35 3.71
CA THR A 35 9.73 5.95 4.60
C THR A 35 9.48 4.58 5.21
N GLU A 36 10.52 3.94 5.75
CA GLU A 36 10.35 2.66 6.45
C GLU A 36 9.42 2.79 7.66
N GLU A 37 9.54 3.88 8.42
CA GLU A 37 8.68 4.14 9.58
C GLU A 37 7.21 4.31 9.17
N GLN A 38 6.94 5.05 8.09
CA GLN A 38 5.60 5.17 7.53
C GLN A 38 5.04 3.84 7.06
N LEU A 39 5.87 2.96 6.49
CA LEU A 39 5.44 1.62 6.09
C LEU A 39 5.04 0.80 7.31
N ARG A 40 5.83 0.85 8.40
CA ARG A 40 5.53 0.13 9.64
C ARG A 40 4.15 0.52 10.19
N CYS A 41 3.79 1.80 10.20
CA CYS A 41 2.47 2.25 10.61
C CYS A 41 1.34 1.74 9.70
N LEU A 42 1.61 1.59 8.40
CA LEU A 42 0.60 1.13 7.44
C LEU A 42 0.38 -0.40 7.49
N MET A 43 1.32 -1.17 8.06
CA MET A 43 1.19 -2.63 8.17
C MET A 43 -0.01 -3.03 9.02
N ASP A 44 -0.26 -2.36 10.14
CA ASP A 44 -1.39 -2.68 11.02
C ASP A 44 -2.73 -2.32 10.36
N ILE A 45 -2.71 -1.28 9.53
CA ILE A 45 -3.91 -0.78 8.85
C ILE A 45 -4.27 -1.65 7.65
N SER A 46 -3.27 -2.16 6.92
CA SER A 46 -3.45 -2.87 5.65
C SER A 46 -2.61 -4.15 5.53
N PRO A 47 -2.65 -5.07 6.52
CA PRO A 47 -1.70 -6.19 6.63
C PRO A 47 -1.74 -7.15 5.43
N VAL A 48 -2.92 -7.36 4.85
CA VAL A 48 -3.11 -8.22 3.66
C VAL A 48 -2.29 -7.72 2.47
N ARG A 49 -2.35 -6.42 2.17
CA ARG A 49 -1.61 -5.80 1.07
C ARG A 49 -0.10 -5.95 1.23
N PHE A 50 0.41 -5.82 2.46
CA PHE A 50 1.84 -5.99 2.73
C PHE A 50 2.28 -7.46 2.63
N LYS A 51 1.43 -8.42 3.02
CA LYS A 51 1.69 -9.85 2.81
C LYS A 51 1.72 -10.21 1.32
N GLU A 52 0.80 -9.68 0.54
CA GLU A 52 0.83 -9.82 -0.93
C GLU A 52 2.14 -9.26 -1.51
N MET A 53 2.55 -8.08 -1.04
CA MET A 53 3.83 -7.46 -1.41
C MET A 53 5.04 -8.34 -1.12
N GLN A 54 5.11 -8.95 0.06
CA GLN A 54 6.19 -9.90 0.41
C GLN A 54 6.21 -11.14 -0.49
N GLN A 55 5.05 -11.66 -0.89
CA GLN A 55 4.95 -12.94 -1.59
C GLN A 55 5.09 -12.85 -3.11
N SER A 56 4.68 -11.73 -3.70
CA SER A 56 4.37 -11.69 -5.13
C SER A 56 5.03 -10.54 -5.89
N HIS A 57 5.77 -9.66 -5.23
CA HIS A 57 6.43 -8.53 -5.89
C HIS A 57 7.94 -8.74 -5.99
N PRO A 58 8.53 -8.62 -7.19
CA PRO A 58 9.97 -8.77 -7.36
C PRO A 58 10.70 -7.61 -6.69
N PHE A 59 11.73 -7.94 -5.90
CA PHE A 59 12.68 -6.96 -5.40
C PHE A 59 13.56 -6.46 -6.55
N ILE A 60 13.60 -5.14 -6.75
CA ILE A 60 14.31 -4.53 -7.88
C ILE A 60 15.72 -4.11 -7.47
N TRP A 61 15.87 -3.32 -6.40
CA TRP A 61 17.15 -2.73 -6.01
C TRP A 61 17.12 -2.12 -4.60
N GLY A 62 18.28 -2.05 -3.93
CA GLY A 62 18.48 -1.36 -2.65
C GLY A 62 18.51 -2.29 -1.44
N GLN A 63 17.82 -1.92 -0.37
CA GLN A 63 17.58 -2.77 0.80
C GLN A 63 16.17 -3.34 0.73
N ASP A 64 16.04 -4.65 0.88
CA ASP A 64 14.72 -5.29 0.98
C ASP A 64 14.15 -5.07 2.39
N VAL A 65 13.40 -3.99 2.54
CA VAL A 65 12.70 -3.69 3.79
C VAL A 65 11.51 -4.61 4.00
N LEU A 66 10.89 -5.16 2.93
CA LEU A 66 9.71 -6.01 3.06
C LEU A 66 10.06 -7.37 3.66
N ALA A 67 11.18 -7.98 3.27
CA ALA A 67 11.63 -9.26 3.81
C ALA A 67 11.85 -9.25 5.34
N GLY A 68 12.18 -8.08 5.91
CA GLY A 68 12.40 -7.91 7.35
C GLY A 68 11.15 -7.57 8.17
N LEU A 69 9.98 -7.46 7.55
CA LEU A 69 8.75 -7.08 8.24
C LEU A 69 8.03 -8.30 8.81
N GLU A 70 7.78 -8.26 10.12
CA GLU A 70 6.88 -9.20 10.78
C GLU A 70 5.45 -8.66 10.73
N ILE A 71 4.64 -9.18 9.82
CA ILE A 71 3.25 -8.74 9.64
C ILE A 71 2.35 -9.58 10.55
N SER A 72 1.83 -8.95 11.60
CA SER A 72 0.95 -9.60 12.56
C SER A 72 -0.37 -10.08 11.93
N ASP A 73 -0.74 -11.32 12.21
CA ASP A 73 -2.04 -11.87 11.86
C ASP A 73 -3.20 -11.30 12.68
N HIS A 74 -2.89 -10.64 13.79
CA HIS A 74 -3.89 -10.09 14.70
C HIS A 74 -4.85 -9.11 14.00
N TYR A 75 -4.30 -8.18 13.23
CA TYR A 75 -5.08 -7.15 12.55
C TYR A 75 -5.73 -7.64 11.24
N SER A 76 -5.24 -8.73 10.65
CA SER A 76 -5.75 -9.25 9.38
C SER A 76 -7.22 -9.67 9.47
N LYS A 77 -7.60 -10.39 10.54
CA LYS A 77 -8.99 -10.81 10.76
C LYS A 77 -9.91 -9.63 11.04
N LEU A 78 -9.47 -8.70 11.88
CA LEU A 78 -10.24 -7.51 12.24
C LEU A 78 -10.53 -6.64 11.01
N ARG A 79 -9.52 -6.47 10.15
CA ARG A 79 -9.65 -5.75 8.89
C ARG A 79 -10.64 -6.40 7.93
N ALA A 80 -10.55 -7.72 7.75
CA ALA A 80 -11.49 -8.46 6.89
C ALA A 80 -12.95 -8.29 7.36
N ILE A 81 -13.19 -8.38 8.67
CA ILE A 81 -14.52 -8.13 9.25
C ILE A 81 -15.00 -6.70 8.98
N GLN A 82 -14.12 -5.70 9.14
CA GLN A 82 -14.45 -4.31 8.87
C GLN A 82 -14.82 -4.08 7.39
N GLU A 83 -14.11 -4.70 6.46
CA GLU A 83 -14.38 -4.59 5.03
C GLU A 83 -15.73 -5.19 4.66
N ILE A 84 -16.07 -6.37 5.19
CA ILE A 84 -17.39 -6.99 5.01
C ILE A 84 -18.50 -6.07 5.55
N LYS A 85 -18.34 -5.52 6.75
CA LYS A 85 -19.32 -4.58 7.34
C LYS A 85 -19.49 -3.32 6.48
N ASN A 86 -18.39 -2.76 5.96
CA ASN A 86 -18.43 -1.59 5.09
C ASN A 86 -19.16 -1.89 3.76
N LEU A 87 -19.05 -3.10 3.23
CA LEU A 87 -19.81 -3.54 2.05
C LEU A 87 -21.30 -3.67 2.37
N GLN A 88 -21.65 -4.31 3.51
CA GLN A 88 -23.04 -4.43 3.95
C GLN A 88 -23.73 -3.07 4.16
N LEU A 89 -23.02 -2.10 4.74
CA LEU A 89 -23.52 -0.73 4.90
C LEU A 89 -23.74 -0.03 3.56
N ARG A 90 -22.82 -0.23 2.59
CA ARG A 90 -22.98 0.30 1.24
C ARG A 90 -24.19 -0.30 0.53
N LEU A 91 -24.39 -1.62 0.64
CA LEU A 91 -25.55 -2.31 0.07
C LEU A 91 -26.86 -1.82 0.70
N HIS A 92 -26.91 -1.67 2.02
CA HIS A 92 -28.09 -1.10 2.70
C HIS A 92 -28.40 0.31 2.22
N ARG A 93 -27.38 1.18 2.09
CA ARG A 93 -27.59 2.53 1.56
C ARG A 93 -28.16 2.49 0.16
N ILE A 94 -27.62 1.65 -0.72
CA ILE A 94 -28.13 1.50 -2.08
C ILE A 94 -29.60 1.05 -2.04
N TYR A 95 -29.94 0.05 -1.23
CA TYR A 95 -31.30 -0.47 -1.14
C TYR A 95 -32.31 0.56 -0.59
N VAL A 96 -31.93 1.36 0.41
CA VAL A 96 -32.83 2.37 1.02
C VAL A 96 -32.98 3.64 0.17
N TYR A 97 -32.01 3.93 -0.71
CA TYR A 97 -32.06 5.07 -1.62
C TYR A 97 -32.71 4.75 -2.98
N ILE A 98 -33.10 3.49 -3.21
CA ILE A 98 -33.94 3.05 -4.36
C ILE A 98 -35.40 3.04 -3.90
#